data_AF-A0A4C1VSQ9-F1
#
_entry.id   AF-A0A4C1VSQ9-F1
#
_cell.length_a   1.000
_cell.length_b   1.000
_cell.length_c   1.000
_cell.angle_alpha   90.00
_cell.angle_beta   90.00
_cell.angle_gamma   90.00
#
_symmetry.space_group_name_H-M   'P 1'
#
loop_
_entity.id
_entity.type
_entity.pdbx_description
1 polymer ?
#
loop_
_entity_poly.entity_id
_entity_poly.type
_entity_poly.pdbx_seq_one_letter_code
_entity_poly.pdbx_strand_id
1 'polypeptide(L)'
;MGKTTLRGYMLAIMGPMMFEDILMHENVQKFINDTSQEFDVVVSEWFFTNMFAGFAALYKVPLVWMSSMDPHWQVLEVIDEPSNAAYTAGVLTTVVPPFSFLERVEELFSQLYMKPILFISHYVLERPIYNKCFGPAFEVRGAVAPPYSSVAYNASFMFFNGQAVLSTGYRLTQNTRYIGGYHIDPDTKPLPENLKKILDDAKYGVIYFSMGSNLKSIDMHETAIEGLVKLFRTLKQTVIWKFEAEMKDLPPNLHILKWAPQPSILKDCEDDIAELGRPIMLVNGCQIRNKKRETEMVACNVNMYQNGSGYKYVWFMVIGRLEAQALPTGPVRIGGRSRALSLI
;
A
#
# COMPACT_ATOMS: atom_id res chain seq x y z
N MET A 1 7.01 25.15 -8.64
CA MET A 1 7.28 24.02 -7.74
C MET A 1 6.11 23.05 -7.84
N GLY A 2 6.32 21.86 -8.42
CA GLY A 2 5.23 20.93 -8.75
C GLY A 2 4.60 20.28 -7.50
N LYS A 3 3.35 19.80 -7.60
CA LYS A 3 2.67 19.14 -6.47
C LYS A 3 3.32 17.81 -6.05
N THR A 4 3.95 17.10 -6.99
CA THR A 4 4.72 15.87 -6.74
C THR A 4 5.93 16.13 -5.85
N THR A 5 6.58 17.28 -6.05
CA THR A 5 7.73 17.77 -5.29
C THR A 5 7.40 17.94 -3.80
N LEU A 6 6.25 18.55 -3.48
CA LEU A 6 5.81 18.78 -2.09
C LEU A 6 5.48 17.47 -1.37
N ARG A 7 4.90 16.49 -2.08
CA ARG A 7 4.59 15.16 -1.53
C ARG A 7 5.85 14.34 -1.25
N GLY A 8 6.87 14.45 -2.10
CA GLY A 8 8.17 13.80 -1.87
C GLY A 8 8.85 14.29 -0.59
N TYR A 9 8.89 15.61 -0.36
CA TYR A 9 9.38 16.18 0.91
C TYR A 9 8.55 15.74 2.11
N MET A 10 7.23 15.74 1.95
CA MET A 10 6.33 15.30 3.02
C MET A 10 6.67 13.87 3.45
N LEU A 11 6.84 12.94 2.51
CA LEU A 11 7.17 11.55 2.86
C LEU A 11 8.59 11.39 3.43
N ALA A 12 9.56 12.11 2.87
CA ALA A 12 10.94 12.10 3.35
C ALA A 12 11.10 12.63 4.79
N ILE A 13 10.14 13.40 5.30
CA ILE A 13 10.17 13.99 6.66
C ILE A 13 9.15 13.30 7.58
N MET A 14 7.94 13.04 7.10
CA MET A 14 6.88 12.40 7.90
C MET A 14 7.22 10.97 8.30
N GLY A 15 7.85 10.19 7.41
CA GLY A 15 8.28 8.82 7.73
C GLY A 15 9.18 8.80 8.96
N PRO A 16 10.34 9.49 8.95
CA PRO A 16 11.23 9.58 10.09
C PRO A 16 10.55 10.05 11.39
N MET A 17 9.75 11.12 11.34
CA MET A 17 9.10 11.65 12.56
C MET A 17 8.07 10.68 13.14
N MET A 18 7.22 10.09 12.29
CA MET A 18 6.23 9.10 12.73
C MET A 18 6.90 7.90 13.38
N PHE A 19 8.02 7.44 12.81
CA PHE A 19 8.76 6.31 13.36
C PHE A 19 9.53 6.68 14.63
N GLU A 20 10.01 7.92 14.78
CA GLU A 20 10.56 8.39 16.05
C GLU A 20 9.52 8.25 17.16
N ASP A 21 8.29 8.73 16.94
CA ASP A 21 7.21 8.63 17.92
C ASP A 21 6.90 7.17 18.29
N ILE A 22 6.86 6.27 17.30
CA ILE A 22 6.65 4.83 17.53
C ILE A 22 7.81 4.23 18.34
N LEU A 23 9.06 4.50 17.94
CA LEU A 23 10.25 3.93 18.58
C LEU A 23 10.44 4.46 20.00
N MET A 24 10.10 5.72 20.25
CA MET A 24 10.19 6.35 21.56
C MET A 24 9.01 6.00 22.48
N HIS A 25 7.96 5.36 21.96
CA HIS A 25 6.83 4.94 22.76
C HIS A 25 7.27 4.05 23.92
N GLU A 26 6.74 4.28 25.13
CA GLU A 26 7.18 3.62 26.36
C GLU A 26 7.19 2.09 26.26
N ASN A 27 6.17 1.49 25.63
CA ASN A 27 6.10 0.05 25.42
C ASN A 27 7.21 -0.47 24.49
N VAL A 28 7.56 0.28 23.45
CA VAL A 28 8.64 -0.09 22.53
C VAL A 28 9.98 0.06 23.23
N GLN A 29 10.19 1.14 23.98
CA GLN A 29 11.39 1.35 24.78
C GLN A 29 11.56 0.26 25.84
N LYS A 30 10.50 -0.13 26.56
CA LYS A 30 10.53 -1.28 27.47
C LYS A 30 10.91 -2.57 26.76
N PHE A 31 10.30 -2.82 25.59
CA PHE A 31 10.57 -4.00 24.79
C PHE A 31 12.02 -4.07 24.30
N ILE A 32 12.55 -3.00 23.70
CA ILE A 32 13.93 -3.01 23.20
C ILE A 32 14.95 -3.04 24.34
N ASN A 33 14.63 -2.55 25.53
CA ASN A 33 15.53 -2.63 26.69
C ASN A 33 15.45 -3.98 27.42
N ASP A 34 14.45 -4.81 27.15
CA ASP A 34 14.36 -6.17 27.68
C ASP A 34 15.39 -7.09 27.01
N THR A 35 16.37 -7.54 27.79
CA THR A 35 17.45 -8.43 27.32
C THR A 35 17.07 -9.90 27.35
N SER A 36 15.89 -10.27 27.85
CA SER A 36 15.41 -11.65 27.90
C SER A 36 14.79 -12.15 26.60
N GLN A 37 14.45 -11.23 25.68
CA GLN A 37 13.82 -11.56 24.41
C GLN A 37 14.86 -12.00 23.37
N GLU A 38 14.54 -13.09 22.67
CA GLU A 38 15.35 -13.65 21.58
C GLU A 38 14.47 -13.91 20.36
N PHE A 39 15.02 -13.65 19.18
CA PHE A 39 14.36 -13.80 17.89
C PHE A 39 15.31 -14.50 16.91
N ASP A 40 14.74 -15.10 15.87
CA ASP A 40 15.52 -15.71 14.77
C ASP A 40 15.59 -14.79 13.55
N VAL A 41 14.63 -13.87 13.42
CA VAL A 41 14.49 -12.97 12.26
C VAL A 41 13.65 -11.74 12.64
N VAL A 42 13.97 -10.59 12.05
CA VAL A 42 13.12 -9.40 12.06
C VAL A 42 12.45 -9.26 10.70
N VAL A 43 11.12 -9.21 10.69
CA VAL A 43 10.31 -8.87 9.51
C VAL A 43 9.72 -7.49 9.74
N SER A 44 10.02 -6.54 8.85
CA SER A 44 9.62 -5.16 9.02
C SER A 44 8.99 -4.60 7.75
N GLU A 45 7.90 -3.86 7.89
CA GLU A 45 7.40 -3.01 6.81
C GLU A 45 8.40 -1.88 6.52
N TRP A 46 8.68 -1.67 5.25
CA TRP A 46 9.39 -0.53 4.71
C TRP A 46 8.37 0.52 4.32
N PHE A 47 8.42 1.67 4.99
CA PHE A 47 7.52 2.79 4.72
C PHE A 47 8.31 4.11 4.72
N PHE A 48 9.06 4.33 3.63
CA PHE A 48 9.86 5.55 3.42
C PHE A 48 10.96 5.81 4.46
N THR A 49 11.32 4.83 5.28
CA THR A 49 12.40 4.92 6.25
C THR A 49 13.00 3.55 6.52
N ASN A 50 14.29 3.50 6.85
CA ASN A 50 15.00 2.24 7.15
C ASN A 50 15.25 2.06 8.66
N MET A 51 14.68 2.90 9.52
CA MET A 51 15.01 2.93 10.96
C MET A 51 14.67 1.65 11.70
N PHE A 52 13.65 0.90 11.26
CA PHE A 52 13.33 -0.41 11.84
C PHE A 52 14.39 -1.49 11.60
N ALA A 53 15.35 -1.27 10.70
CA ALA A 53 16.52 -2.13 10.58
C ALA A 53 17.32 -2.18 11.90
N GLY A 54 17.19 -1.16 12.77
CA GLY A 54 17.80 -1.15 14.09
C GLY A 54 17.41 -2.32 14.99
N PHE A 55 16.20 -2.88 14.85
CA PHE A 55 15.80 -4.07 15.59
C PHE A 55 16.64 -5.29 15.18
N ALA A 56 16.90 -5.47 13.88
CA ALA A 56 17.70 -6.58 13.38
C ALA A 56 19.15 -6.48 13.89
N ALA A 57 19.72 -5.28 13.91
CA ALA A 57 21.03 -5.04 14.50
C ALA A 57 21.06 -5.27 16.02
N LEU A 58 20.02 -4.85 16.75
CA LEU A 58 19.93 -4.99 18.21
C LEU A 58 19.90 -6.46 18.63
N TYR A 59 19.11 -7.26 17.93
CA TYR A 59 18.96 -8.70 18.20
C TYR A 59 19.98 -9.56 17.46
N LYS A 60 20.81 -8.97 16.58
CA LYS A 60 21.84 -9.64 15.76
C LYS A 60 21.26 -10.76 14.89
N VAL A 61 20.13 -10.50 14.25
CA VAL A 61 19.39 -11.45 13.41
C VAL A 61 19.21 -10.90 11.99
N PRO A 62 18.94 -11.76 10.99
CA PRO A 62 18.63 -11.31 9.65
C PRO A 62 17.41 -10.37 9.60
N LEU A 63 17.47 -9.38 8.72
CA LEU A 63 16.37 -8.48 8.40
C LEU A 63 15.67 -8.93 7.12
N VAL A 64 14.35 -8.99 7.18
CA VAL A 64 13.45 -9.18 6.04
C VAL A 64 12.58 -7.94 5.94
N TRP A 65 12.74 -7.18 4.87
CA TRP A 65 11.83 -6.09 4.56
C TRP A 65 10.53 -6.63 3.97
N MET A 66 9.46 -5.89 4.16
CA MET A 66 8.18 -6.06 3.50
C MET A 66 7.76 -4.69 2.96
N SER A 67 7.19 -4.64 1.76
CA SER A 67 6.51 -3.44 1.28
C SER A 67 5.08 -3.78 0.93
N SER A 68 4.17 -2.97 1.44
CA SER A 68 2.76 -2.92 1.06
C SER A 68 2.53 -2.49 -0.39
N MET A 69 3.57 -2.05 -1.12
CA MET A 69 3.49 -1.56 -2.48
C MET A 69 4.28 -2.43 -3.46
N ASP A 70 4.05 -2.22 -4.76
CA ASP A 70 4.86 -2.80 -5.82
C ASP A 70 6.31 -2.28 -5.79
N PRO A 71 7.27 -3.03 -6.38
CA PRO A 71 8.65 -2.58 -6.46
C PRO A 71 8.74 -1.23 -7.18
N HIS A 72 9.65 -0.38 -6.72
CA HIS A 72 9.91 0.95 -7.27
C HIS A 72 11.32 1.38 -6.89
N TRP A 73 11.87 2.44 -7.49
CA TRP A 73 13.30 2.72 -7.33
C TRP A 73 13.75 2.89 -5.87
N GLN A 74 12.92 3.47 -4.99
CA GLN A 74 13.28 3.70 -3.59
C GLN A 74 13.48 2.41 -2.78
N VAL A 75 12.57 1.44 -2.91
CA VAL A 75 12.70 0.13 -2.24
C VAL A 75 13.78 -0.74 -2.86
N LEU A 76 13.97 -0.65 -4.18
CA LEU A 76 15.00 -1.42 -4.90
C LEU A 76 16.42 -1.00 -4.49
N GLU A 77 16.64 0.29 -4.20
CA GLU A 77 17.91 0.79 -3.68
C GLU A 77 18.29 0.20 -2.31
N VAL A 78 17.31 -0.19 -1.48
CA VAL A 78 17.57 -0.77 -0.15
C VAL A 78 18.00 -2.23 -0.21
N ILE A 79 17.84 -2.88 -1.37
CA ILE A 79 18.16 -4.30 -1.61
C ILE A 79 19.16 -4.51 -2.74
N ASP A 80 20.06 -3.53 -2.93
CA ASP A 80 21.16 -3.56 -3.89
C ASP A 80 20.75 -3.74 -5.36
N GLU A 81 19.53 -3.34 -5.75
CA GLU A 81 19.13 -3.26 -7.15
C GLU A 81 19.29 -1.81 -7.67
N PRO A 82 20.27 -1.54 -8.55
CA PRO A 82 20.49 -0.20 -9.06
C PRO A 82 19.34 0.21 -9.99
N SER A 83 18.50 1.12 -9.50
CA SER A 83 17.41 1.69 -10.30
C SER A 83 17.93 2.49 -11.50
N ASN A 84 17.17 2.45 -12.61
CA ASN A 84 17.41 3.30 -13.77
C ASN A 84 16.11 4.04 -14.13
N ALA A 85 16.16 5.37 -14.11
CA ALA A 85 15.01 6.23 -14.41
C ALA A 85 14.41 6.03 -15.83
N ALA A 86 15.15 5.42 -16.76
CA ALA A 86 14.63 5.12 -18.08
C ALA A 86 13.55 4.02 -18.10
N TYR A 87 13.43 3.24 -17.03
CA TYR A 87 12.46 2.15 -16.94
C TYR A 87 11.95 1.86 -15.52
N THR A 88 12.52 2.46 -14.47
CA THR A 88 12.09 2.27 -13.08
C THR A 88 11.36 3.52 -12.61
N ALA A 89 10.08 3.38 -12.27
CA ALA A 89 9.24 4.48 -11.81
C ALA A 89 9.38 4.67 -10.29
N GLY A 90 9.18 5.90 -9.82
CA GLY A 90 9.02 6.20 -8.39
C GLY A 90 7.60 5.95 -7.91
N VAL A 91 7.45 5.64 -6.62
CA VAL A 91 6.14 5.32 -6.04
C VAL A 91 5.10 6.45 -6.13
N LEU A 92 5.56 7.70 -6.27
CA LEU A 92 4.70 8.89 -6.39
C LEU A 92 4.52 9.36 -7.83
N THR A 93 5.09 8.66 -8.80
CA THR A 93 4.95 8.99 -10.21
C THR A 93 3.64 8.41 -10.75
N THR A 94 3.03 9.09 -11.71
CA THR A 94 1.86 8.57 -12.43
C THR A 94 2.24 7.89 -13.74
N VAL A 95 3.54 7.87 -14.05
CA VAL A 95 4.08 7.30 -15.28
C VAL A 95 4.24 5.78 -15.09
N VAL A 96 3.68 5.00 -16.02
CA VAL A 96 3.75 3.53 -16.01
C VAL A 96 4.50 3.06 -17.25
N PRO A 97 5.46 2.12 -17.16
CA PRO A 97 6.15 1.60 -18.33
C PRO A 97 5.19 0.95 -19.34
N PRO A 98 5.50 0.98 -20.65
CA PRO A 98 6.73 1.50 -21.25
C PRO A 98 6.76 3.03 -21.39
N PHE A 99 7.85 3.67 -20.93
CA PHE A 99 8.01 5.12 -20.99
C PHE A 99 8.37 5.62 -22.39
N SER A 100 7.72 6.69 -22.82
CA SER A 100 8.15 7.56 -23.92
C SER A 100 9.44 8.31 -23.55
N PHE A 101 10.09 8.94 -24.54
CA PHE A 101 11.32 9.69 -24.30
C PHE A 101 11.14 10.81 -23.25
N LEU A 102 10.06 11.58 -23.35
CA LEU A 102 9.81 12.68 -22.41
C LEU A 102 9.52 12.17 -21.01
N GLU A 103 8.77 11.09 -20.87
CA GLU A 103 8.50 10.46 -19.58
C GLU A 103 9.78 9.94 -18.91
N ARG A 104 10.74 9.40 -19.68
CA ARG A 104 12.06 9.03 -19.15
C ARG A 104 12.85 10.23 -18.66
N VAL A 105 12.77 11.35 -19.36
CA VAL A 105 13.43 12.61 -18.97
C VAL A 105 12.79 13.16 -17.70
N GLU A 106 11.47 13.15 -17.61
CA GLU A 106 10.72 13.57 -16.42
C GLU A 106 11.06 12.69 -15.21
N GLU A 107 11.09 11.37 -15.37
CA GLU A 107 11.45 10.44 -14.31
C GLU A 107 12.91 10.60 -13.88
N LEU A 108 13.83 10.84 -14.84
CA LEU A 108 15.22 11.14 -14.53
C LEU A 108 15.35 12.39 -13.66
N PHE A 109 14.71 13.50 -14.04
CA PHE A 109 14.75 14.72 -13.24
C PHE A 109 14.05 14.55 -11.89
N SER A 110 12.97 13.78 -11.83
CA SER A 110 12.28 13.44 -10.58
C SER A 110 13.23 12.70 -9.62
N GLN A 111 13.95 11.69 -10.10
CA GLN A 111 14.91 10.94 -9.28
C GLN A 111 16.13 11.77 -8.91
N LEU A 112 16.71 12.55 -9.84
CA LEU A 112 17.83 13.46 -9.54
C LEU A 112 17.47 14.50 -8.48
N TYR A 113 16.20 14.90 -8.43
CA TYR A 113 15.69 15.81 -7.41
C TYR A 113 15.46 15.10 -6.07
N MET A 114 14.86 13.91 -6.09
CA MET A 114 14.46 13.19 -4.87
C MET A 114 15.62 12.52 -4.14
N LYS A 115 16.62 11.97 -4.86
CA LYS A 115 17.76 11.27 -4.23
C LYS A 115 18.52 12.14 -3.22
N PRO A 116 18.89 13.40 -3.53
CA PRO A 116 19.52 14.28 -2.55
C PRO A 116 18.63 14.55 -1.32
N ILE A 117 17.32 14.67 -1.50
CA ILE A 117 16.37 14.91 -0.39
C ILE A 117 16.33 13.71 0.55
N LEU A 118 16.20 12.50 0.00
CA LEU A 118 16.23 11.27 0.79
C LEU A 118 17.59 11.09 1.47
N PHE A 119 18.68 11.38 0.77
CA PHE A 119 20.03 11.34 1.34
C PHE A 119 20.18 12.30 2.53
N ILE A 120 19.72 13.55 2.37
CA ILE A 120 19.73 14.55 3.45
C ILE A 120 18.85 14.07 4.61
N SER A 121 17.65 13.55 4.33
CA SER A 121 16.77 13.02 5.39
C SER A 121 17.42 11.87 6.16
N HIS A 122 17.99 10.88 5.47
CA HIS A 122 18.72 9.77 6.08
C HIS A 122 19.85 10.25 6.99
N TYR A 123 20.61 11.27 6.55
CA TYR A 123 21.79 11.73 7.28
C TYR A 123 21.46 12.69 8.43
N VAL A 124 20.51 13.61 8.22
CA VAL A 124 20.20 14.71 9.14
C VAL A 124 19.06 14.36 10.10
N LEU A 125 18.10 13.52 9.69
CA LEU A 125 16.96 13.14 10.52
C LEU A 125 17.10 11.72 11.04
N GLU A 126 17.16 10.73 10.15
CA GLU A 126 17.06 9.32 10.57
C GLU A 126 18.25 8.86 11.39
N ARG A 127 19.47 9.25 11.02
CA ARG A 127 20.67 8.85 11.76
C ARG A 127 20.66 9.34 13.22
N PRO A 128 20.40 10.63 13.52
CA PRO A 128 20.22 11.07 14.91
C PRO A 128 19.09 10.36 15.64
N ILE A 129 17.94 10.17 14.99
CA ILE A 129 16.77 9.48 15.57
C ILE A 129 17.12 8.02 15.90
N TYR A 130 17.73 7.29 14.97
CA TYR A 130 18.20 5.92 15.18
C TYR A 130 19.12 5.81 16.40
N ASN A 131 20.12 6.69 16.51
CA ASN A 131 21.04 6.69 17.64
C ASN A 131 20.32 6.99 18.97
N LYS A 132 19.37 7.94 18.95
CA LYS A 132 18.55 8.29 20.11
C LYS A 132 17.67 7.12 20.55
N CYS A 133 17.00 6.46 19.60
CA CYS A 133 16.02 5.41 19.89
C CYS A 133 16.66 4.07 20.29
N PHE A 134 17.76 3.68 19.63
CA PHE A 134 18.39 2.37 19.84
C PHE A 134 19.67 2.44 20.69
N GLY A 135 20.36 3.58 20.75
CA GLY A 135 21.61 3.75 21.50
C GLY A 135 21.53 3.20 22.94
N PRO A 136 20.55 3.62 23.75
CA PRO A 136 20.38 3.10 25.11
C PRO A 136 20.19 1.58 25.17
N ALA A 137 19.43 1.01 24.21
CA ALA A 137 19.18 -0.43 24.17
C ALA A 137 20.44 -1.25 23.82
N PHE A 138 21.35 -0.69 23.01
CA PHE A 138 22.67 -1.28 22.77
C PHE A 138 23.57 -1.17 24.00
N GLU A 139 23.55 -0.03 24.71
CA GLU A 139 24.35 0.18 25.93
C GLU A 139 23.97 -0.80 27.04
N VAL A 140 22.66 -1.06 27.26
CA VAL A 140 22.17 -2.07 28.20
C VAL A 140 22.69 -3.47 27.88
N ARG A 141 22.97 -3.75 26.59
CA ARG A 141 23.55 -5.02 26.11
C ARG A 141 25.09 -5.00 26.07
N GLY A 142 25.73 -3.96 26.59
CA GLY A 142 27.19 -3.80 26.55
C GLY A 142 27.75 -3.68 25.14
N ALA A 143 26.96 -3.17 24.19
CA ALA A 143 27.31 -3.03 22.79
C ALA A 143 27.22 -1.56 22.34
N VAL A 144 27.90 -1.24 21.24
CA VAL A 144 27.77 0.06 20.58
C VAL A 144 26.86 -0.12 19.37
N ALA A 145 25.88 0.78 19.22
CA ALA A 145 25.00 0.78 18.07
C ALA A 145 25.83 0.91 16.76
N PRO A 146 25.68 0.00 15.79
CA PRO A 146 26.38 0.12 14.52
C PRO A 146 25.92 1.38 13.75
N PRO A 147 26.76 1.92 12.84
CA PRO A 147 26.40 3.09 12.06
C PRO A 147 25.11 2.88 11.28
N TYR A 148 24.19 3.85 11.30
CA TYR A 148 22.87 3.73 10.65
C TYR A 148 22.94 3.24 9.20
N SER A 149 23.86 3.79 8.40
CA SER A 149 24.07 3.40 7.02
C SER A 149 24.47 1.94 6.83
N SER A 150 25.14 1.31 7.81
CA SER A 150 25.48 -0.11 7.73
C SER A 150 24.29 -1.01 8.00
N VAL A 151 23.30 -0.53 8.76
CA VAL A 151 22.12 -1.30 9.15
C VAL A 151 21.01 -1.16 8.12
N ALA A 152 20.81 0.07 7.61
CA ALA A 152 19.75 0.40 6.67
C ALA A 152 19.77 -0.45 5.37
N TYR A 153 20.96 -0.76 4.85
CA TYR A 153 21.15 -1.49 3.59
C TYR A 153 21.56 -2.96 3.79
N ASN A 154 21.48 -3.49 5.02
CA ASN A 154 21.88 -4.88 5.33
C ASN A 154 20.68 -5.82 5.44
N ALA A 155 19.76 -5.73 4.46
CA ALA A 155 18.60 -6.60 4.39
C ALA A 155 18.94 -7.93 3.72
N SER A 156 18.51 -9.04 4.32
CA SER A 156 18.69 -10.37 3.75
C SER A 156 17.63 -10.71 2.71
N PHE A 157 16.43 -10.13 2.82
CA PHE A 157 15.30 -10.43 1.96
C PHE A 157 14.28 -9.29 1.87
N MET A 158 13.46 -9.28 0.82
CA MET A 158 12.37 -8.31 0.65
C MET A 158 11.11 -8.96 0.08
N PHE A 159 9.98 -8.71 0.74
CA PHE A 159 8.66 -9.10 0.29
C PHE A 159 7.90 -7.92 -0.31
N PHE A 160 7.25 -8.13 -1.46
CA PHE A 160 6.36 -7.14 -2.07
C PHE A 160 4.92 -7.64 -2.02
N ASN A 161 4.00 -6.86 -1.46
CA ASN A 161 2.57 -7.12 -1.52
C ASN A 161 2.01 -6.75 -2.91
N GLY A 162 2.51 -7.43 -3.93
CA GLY A 162 2.09 -7.32 -5.33
C GLY A 162 2.05 -8.70 -5.97
N GLN A 163 1.65 -8.76 -7.24
CA GLN A 163 1.62 -9.99 -8.00
C GLN A 163 2.41 -9.80 -9.30
N ALA A 164 3.35 -10.69 -9.61
CA ALA A 164 4.24 -10.55 -10.76
C ALA A 164 3.51 -10.34 -12.11
N VAL A 165 2.30 -10.89 -12.25
CA VAL A 165 1.48 -10.77 -13.47
C VAL A 165 0.83 -9.39 -13.60
N LEU A 166 0.55 -8.73 -12.47
CA LEU A 166 -0.11 -7.42 -12.41
C LEU A 166 0.88 -6.28 -12.18
N SER A 167 2.06 -6.61 -11.65
CA SER A 167 3.12 -5.67 -11.34
C SER A 167 3.89 -5.27 -12.59
N THR A 168 4.60 -4.15 -12.49
CA THR A 168 5.54 -3.76 -13.54
C THR A 168 6.70 -4.76 -13.57
N GLY A 169 7.14 -5.17 -14.77
CA GLY A 169 8.21 -6.14 -14.98
C GLY A 169 9.60 -5.58 -14.65
N TYR A 170 9.84 -5.22 -13.39
CA TYR A 170 11.14 -4.78 -12.92
C TYR A 170 12.12 -5.94 -12.79
N ARG A 171 13.41 -5.62 -12.97
CA ARG A 171 14.47 -6.54 -12.57
C ARG A 171 14.47 -6.61 -11.05
N LEU A 172 14.33 -7.81 -10.52
CA LEU A 172 14.36 -8.06 -9.09
C LEU A 172 15.55 -8.97 -8.75
N THR A 173 16.13 -8.75 -7.58
CA THR A 173 17.21 -9.58 -7.02
C THR A 173 16.65 -10.92 -6.52
N GLN A 174 17.52 -11.93 -6.40
CA GLN A 174 17.10 -13.29 -6.00
C GLN A 174 16.50 -13.36 -4.59
N ASN A 175 16.83 -12.39 -3.74
CA ASN A 175 16.33 -12.24 -2.39
C ASN A 175 15.01 -11.44 -2.31
N THR A 176 14.21 -11.46 -3.38
CA THR A 176 12.90 -10.80 -3.40
C THR A 176 11.79 -11.78 -3.78
N ARG A 177 10.61 -11.58 -3.18
CA ARG A 177 9.40 -12.31 -3.59
C ARG A 177 8.14 -11.47 -3.49
N TYR A 178 7.25 -11.70 -4.45
CA TYR A 178 5.87 -11.24 -4.39
C TYR A 178 5.05 -12.13 -3.45
N ILE A 179 4.32 -11.50 -2.53
CA ILE A 179 3.41 -12.12 -1.56
C ILE A 179 2.03 -11.44 -1.61
N GLY A 180 1.60 -11.01 -2.79
CA GLY A 180 0.31 -10.34 -2.98
C GLY A 180 -0.84 -11.10 -2.32
N GLY A 181 -1.64 -10.38 -1.52
CA GLY A 181 -2.80 -10.94 -0.85
C GLY A 181 -2.50 -11.77 0.41
N TYR A 182 -1.27 -11.77 0.93
CA TYR A 182 -0.91 -12.52 2.15
C TYR A 182 -1.76 -12.13 3.39
N HIS A 183 -2.28 -10.90 3.41
CA HIS A 183 -3.09 -10.34 4.48
C HIS A 183 -4.58 -10.69 4.34
N ILE A 184 -4.98 -11.34 3.25
CA ILE A 184 -6.36 -11.75 3.01
C ILE A 184 -6.61 -13.05 3.76
N ASP A 185 -7.59 -13.04 4.65
CA ASP A 185 -8.01 -14.22 5.39
C ASP A 185 -8.77 -15.19 4.46
N PRO A 186 -8.27 -16.42 4.25
CA PRO A 186 -8.97 -17.42 3.45
C PRO A 186 -10.35 -17.76 4.05
N ASP A 187 -10.48 -17.70 5.38
CA ASP A 187 -11.70 -17.97 6.14
C ASP A 187 -12.53 -16.69 6.32
N THR A 188 -12.66 -15.92 5.24
CA THR A 188 -13.48 -14.70 5.22
C THR A 188 -14.91 -15.01 5.68
N LYS A 189 -15.33 -14.33 6.75
CA LYS A 189 -16.66 -14.48 7.36
C LYS A 189 -17.77 -14.20 6.35
N PRO A 190 -18.92 -14.90 6.45
CA PRO A 190 -20.07 -14.60 5.61
C PRO A 190 -20.58 -13.19 5.85
N LEU A 191 -21.24 -12.63 4.84
CA LEU A 191 -21.87 -11.32 4.95
C LEU A 191 -23.01 -11.33 5.98
N PRO A 192 -23.20 -10.22 6.71
CA PRO A 192 -24.41 -10.00 7.49
C PRO A 192 -25.66 -10.12 6.60
N GLU A 193 -26.72 -10.78 7.09
CA GLU A 193 -27.94 -11.08 6.31
C GLU A 193 -28.55 -9.85 5.65
N ASN A 194 -28.56 -8.71 6.34
CA ASN A 194 -29.08 -7.45 5.81
C ASN A 194 -28.28 -6.96 4.59
N LEU A 195 -26.96 -7.13 4.60
CA LEU A 195 -26.10 -6.73 3.50
C LEU A 195 -26.16 -7.75 2.36
N LYS A 196 -26.18 -9.04 2.69
CA LYS A 196 -26.37 -10.11 1.71
C LYS A 196 -27.64 -9.89 0.88
N LYS A 197 -28.76 -9.57 1.55
CA LYS A 197 -30.02 -9.29 0.87
C LYS A 197 -29.92 -8.11 -0.11
N ILE A 198 -29.21 -7.05 0.26
CA ILE A 198 -28.99 -5.88 -0.62
C ILE A 198 -28.21 -6.29 -1.88
N LEU A 199 -27.19 -7.14 -1.74
CA LEU A 199 -26.39 -7.63 -2.86
C LEU A 199 -27.19 -8.61 -3.74
N ASP A 200 -27.89 -9.57 -3.14
CA ASP A 200 -28.75 -10.52 -3.85
C ASP A 200 -29.81 -9.80 -4.72
N ASP A 201 -30.44 -8.76 -4.16
CA ASP A 201 -31.48 -7.95 -4.82
C ASP A 201 -30.92 -7.01 -5.92
N ALA A 202 -29.59 -6.88 -6.06
CA ALA A 202 -28.93 -5.95 -6.99
C ALA A 202 -28.98 -6.41 -8.45
N LYS A 203 -30.11 -6.18 -9.13
CA LYS A 203 -30.37 -6.63 -10.51
C LYS A 203 -29.37 -6.16 -11.57
N TYR A 204 -28.80 -4.96 -11.39
CA TYR A 204 -27.92 -4.32 -12.39
C TYR A 204 -26.44 -4.38 -12.02
N GLY A 205 -26.08 -5.16 -10.98
CA GLY A 205 -24.73 -5.20 -10.41
C GLY A 205 -24.55 -4.25 -9.24
N VAL A 206 -23.37 -4.35 -8.62
CA VAL A 206 -23.03 -3.64 -7.38
C VAL A 206 -21.81 -2.75 -7.60
N ILE A 207 -21.86 -1.54 -7.03
CA ILE A 207 -20.73 -0.64 -6.91
C ILE A 207 -20.35 -0.54 -5.45
N TYR A 208 -19.15 -0.98 -5.09
CA TYR A 208 -18.61 -0.76 -3.75
C TYR A 208 -17.65 0.43 -3.78
N PHE A 209 -18.02 1.50 -3.08
CA PHE A 209 -17.25 2.74 -3.00
C PHE A 209 -16.69 2.95 -1.60
N SER A 210 -15.38 3.15 -1.49
CA SER A 210 -14.67 3.37 -0.23
C SER A 210 -13.45 4.26 -0.45
N MET A 211 -13.21 5.21 0.46
CA MET A 211 -12.00 6.04 0.45
C MET A 211 -10.81 5.37 1.19
N GLY A 212 -11.02 4.15 1.70
CA GLY A 212 -10.07 3.46 2.56
C GLY A 212 -10.19 3.89 4.03
N SER A 213 -9.18 3.54 4.83
CA SER A 213 -9.11 3.92 6.26
C SER A 213 -8.39 5.25 6.48
N ASN A 214 -7.43 5.59 5.62
CA ASN A 214 -6.57 6.78 5.77
C ASN A 214 -7.24 8.07 5.28
N LEU A 215 -8.09 7.99 4.26
CA LEU A 215 -8.94 9.10 3.81
C LEU A 215 -10.38 8.75 4.18
N LYS A 216 -11.00 9.58 5.02
CA LYS A 216 -12.41 9.39 5.37
C LYS A 216 -13.28 10.13 4.38
N SER A 217 -14.41 9.54 3.99
CA SER A 217 -15.33 10.21 3.07
C SER A 217 -15.98 11.43 3.71
N ILE A 218 -16.11 11.45 5.04
CA ILE A 218 -16.62 12.62 5.77
C ILE A 218 -15.71 13.87 5.67
N ASP A 219 -14.41 13.68 5.41
CA ASP A 219 -13.46 14.79 5.28
C ASP A 219 -13.51 15.43 3.87
N MET A 220 -14.32 14.89 2.97
CA MET A 220 -14.56 15.49 1.65
C MET A 220 -15.38 16.78 1.79
N HIS A 221 -15.12 17.73 0.89
CA HIS A 221 -15.97 18.91 0.80
C HIS A 221 -17.43 18.51 0.53
N GLU A 222 -18.37 19.19 1.19
CA GLU A 222 -19.81 18.94 1.06
C GLU A 222 -20.27 18.93 -0.40
N THR A 223 -19.75 19.86 -1.22
CA THR A 223 -20.03 19.91 -2.67
C THR A 223 -19.61 18.64 -3.42
N ALA A 224 -18.51 18.00 -3.00
CA ALA A 224 -18.04 16.75 -3.58
C ALA A 224 -18.93 15.56 -3.16
N ILE A 225 -19.33 15.53 -1.90
CA ILE A 225 -20.26 14.53 -1.36
C ILE A 225 -21.61 14.64 -2.08
N GLU A 226 -22.18 15.85 -2.19
CA GLU A 226 -23.41 16.09 -2.93
C GLU A 226 -23.30 15.69 -4.41
N GLY A 227 -22.15 15.99 -5.03
CA GLY A 227 -21.86 15.60 -6.40
C GLY A 227 -21.87 14.08 -6.59
N LEU A 228 -21.24 13.34 -5.67
CA LEU A 228 -21.26 11.87 -5.64
C LEU A 228 -22.67 11.32 -5.44
N VAL A 229 -23.45 11.86 -4.50
CA VAL A 229 -24.85 11.43 -4.28
C VAL A 229 -25.71 11.66 -5.53
N LYS A 230 -25.55 12.83 -6.18
CA LYS A 230 -26.24 13.15 -7.45
C LYS A 230 -25.84 12.17 -8.54
N LEU A 231 -24.56 11.86 -8.66
CA LEU A 231 -24.04 10.88 -9.62
C LEU A 231 -24.63 9.49 -9.35
N PHE A 232 -24.51 8.97 -8.12
CA PHE A 232 -25.00 7.65 -7.74
C PHE A 232 -26.50 7.47 -7.98
N ARG A 233 -27.30 8.53 -7.78
CA ARG A 233 -28.73 8.55 -8.10
C ARG A 233 -29.03 8.26 -9.57
N THR A 234 -28.13 8.61 -10.49
CA THR A 234 -28.32 8.35 -11.94
C THR A 234 -28.00 6.92 -12.35
N LEU A 235 -27.32 6.16 -11.48
CA LEU A 235 -26.88 4.80 -11.77
C LEU A 235 -28.01 3.79 -11.51
N LYS A 236 -28.05 2.74 -12.32
CA LYS A 236 -29.01 1.63 -12.13
C LYS A 236 -28.51 0.60 -11.10
N GLN A 237 -27.20 0.60 -10.86
CA GLN A 237 -26.52 -0.29 -9.93
C GLN A 237 -26.87 0.06 -8.49
N THR A 238 -26.83 -0.97 -7.64
CA THR A 238 -26.81 -0.81 -6.19
C THR A 238 -25.43 -0.31 -5.78
N VAL A 239 -25.37 0.81 -5.06
CA VAL A 239 -24.13 1.41 -4.58
C VAL A 239 -24.02 1.20 -3.07
N ILE A 240 -22.97 0.51 -2.63
CA ILE A 240 -22.56 0.42 -1.24
C ILE A 240 -21.45 1.42 -1.01
N TRP A 241 -21.70 2.45 -0.20
CA TRP A 241 -20.70 3.46 0.13
C TRP A 241 -20.28 3.34 1.60
N LYS A 242 -19.01 3.03 1.84
CA LYS A 242 -18.40 3.16 3.16
C LYS A 242 -18.23 4.65 3.51
N PHE A 243 -19.06 5.16 4.42
CA PHE A 243 -19.12 6.57 4.80
C PHE A 243 -19.35 6.72 6.31
N GLU A 244 -18.52 7.53 6.98
CA GLU A 244 -18.38 7.53 8.43
C GLU A 244 -19.48 8.29 9.21
N ALA A 245 -20.45 8.91 8.52
CA ALA A 245 -21.56 9.66 9.12
C ALA A 245 -22.93 9.25 8.57
N GLU A 246 -23.99 9.70 9.25
CA GLU A 246 -25.36 9.54 8.77
C GLU A 246 -25.65 10.56 7.68
N MET A 247 -26.37 10.14 6.64
CA MET A 247 -26.80 11.01 5.55
C MET A 247 -28.31 10.88 5.34
N LYS A 248 -28.99 12.01 5.18
CA LYS A 248 -30.43 12.05 4.88
C LYS A 248 -30.65 12.10 3.36
N ASP A 249 -31.86 11.74 2.92
CA ASP A 249 -32.30 11.87 1.53
C ASP A 249 -31.45 11.10 0.50
N LEU A 250 -31.00 9.90 0.90
CA LEU A 250 -30.28 8.98 0.04
C LEU A 250 -31.20 8.45 -1.08
N PRO A 251 -30.73 8.32 -2.33
CA PRO A 251 -31.48 7.65 -3.37
C PRO A 251 -31.65 6.15 -3.05
N PRO A 252 -32.70 5.49 -3.55
CA PRO A 252 -33.03 4.11 -3.18
C PRO A 252 -31.94 3.08 -3.50
N ASN A 253 -31.07 3.40 -4.45
CA ASN A 253 -29.97 2.53 -4.88
C ASN A 253 -28.67 2.77 -4.10
N LEU A 254 -28.62 3.73 -3.16
CA LEU A 254 -27.42 4.05 -2.39
C LEU A 254 -27.58 3.63 -0.92
N HIS A 255 -26.68 2.75 -0.46
CA HIS A 255 -26.64 2.25 0.91
C HIS A 255 -25.34 2.68 1.58
N ILE A 256 -25.47 3.29 2.76
CA ILE A 256 -24.33 3.77 3.53
C ILE A 256 -23.96 2.75 4.62
N LEU A 257 -22.66 2.45 4.73
CA LEU A 257 -22.10 1.64 5.80
C LEU A 257 -21.02 2.45 6.54
N LYS A 258 -21.15 2.64 7.85
CA LYS A 258 -20.07 3.25 8.67
C LYS A 258 -18.80 2.41 8.64
N TRP A 259 -18.98 1.09 8.69
CA TRP A 259 -17.93 0.12 8.53
C TRP A 259 -18.41 -0.98 7.59
N ALA A 260 -17.66 -1.21 6.52
CA ALA A 260 -17.98 -2.24 5.54
C ALA A 260 -17.09 -3.47 5.77
N PRO A 261 -17.64 -4.70 5.85
CA PRO A 261 -16.84 -5.92 5.86
C PRO A 261 -16.28 -6.18 4.47
N GLN A 262 -15.29 -5.38 4.06
CA GLN A 262 -14.77 -5.32 2.69
C GLN A 262 -14.37 -6.71 2.15
N PRO A 263 -13.58 -7.55 2.85
CA PRO A 263 -13.25 -8.88 2.33
C PRO A 263 -14.48 -9.74 2.04
N SER A 264 -15.48 -9.71 2.93
CA SER A 264 -16.73 -10.46 2.74
C SER A 264 -17.55 -9.94 1.56
N ILE A 265 -17.61 -8.62 1.36
CA ILE A 265 -18.29 -8.03 0.19
C ILE A 265 -17.59 -8.47 -1.09
N LEU A 266 -16.26 -8.37 -1.12
CA LEU A 266 -15.46 -8.72 -2.29
C LEU A 266 -15.56 -10.21 -2.65
N LYS A 267 -15.57 -11.09 -1.64
CA LYS A 267 -15.71 -12.54 -1.85
C LYS A 267 -17.09 -12.92 -2.41
N ASP A 268 -18.16 -12.40 -1.81
CA ASP A 268 -19.54 -12.62 -2.29
C ASP A 268 -19.74 -12.12 -3.72
N CYS A 269 -19.13 -10.97 -4.03
CA CYS A 269 -19.05 -10.40 -5.36
C CYS A 269 -18.29 -11.29 -6.37
N GLU A 270 -17.20 -11.93 -5.96
CA GLU A 270 -16.42 -12.85 -6.80
C GLU A 270 -17.25 -14.10 -7.16
N ASP A 271 -17.93 -14.69 -6.18
CA ASP A 271 -18.83 -15.83 -6.38
C ASP A 271 -19.96 -15.47 -7.38
N ASP A 272 -20.56 -14.28 -7.24
CA ASP A 272 -21.59 -13.76 -8.15
C ASP A 272 -21.09 -13.55 -9.60
N ILE A 273 -19.83 -13.12 -9.79
CA ILE A 273 -19.23 -12.99 -11.12
C ILE A 273 -19.05 -14.36 -11.76
N ALA A 274 -18.55 -15.33 -10.97
CA ALA A 274 -18.30 -16.69 -11.42
C ALA A 274 -19.61 -17.41 -11.79
N GLU A 275 -20.66 -17.23 -11.00
CA GLU A 275 -21.94 -17.92 -11.15
C GLU A 275 -22.92 -17.21 -12.09
N LEU A 276 -23.04 -15.88 -11.99
CA LEU A 276 -24.11 -15.10 -12.62
C LEU A 276 -23.64 -14.09 -13.66
N GLY A 277 -22.31 -13.84 -13.76
CA GLY A 277 -21.73 -12.90 -14.72
C GLY A 277 -22.14 -11.43 -14.50
N ARG A 278 -22.58 -11.08 -13.28
CA ARG A 278 -22.99 -9.71 -12.95
C ARG A 278 -21.78 -8.78 -12.86
N PRO A 279 -21.84 -7.54 -13.42
CA PRO A 279 -20.74 -6.61 -13.35
C PRO A 279 -20.57 -6.01 -11.96
N ILE A 280 -19.32 -5.86 -11.54
CA ILE A 280 -18.99 -5.26 -10.24
C ILE A 280 -17.95 -4.17 -10.45
N MET A 281 -18.19 -3.02 -9.83
CA MET A 281 -17.26 -1.90 -9.83
C MET A 281 -16.78 -1.63 -8.41
N LEU A 282 -15.49 -1.78 -8.18
CA LEU A 282 -14.85 -1.41 -6.92
C LEU A 282 -14.19 -0.07 -7.11
N VAL A 283 -14.50 0.89 -6.25
CA VAL A 283 -13.85 2.20 -6.22
C VAL A 283 -13.18 2.35 -4.87
N ASN A 284 -11.85 2.27 -4.86
CA ASN A 284 -11.04 2.40 -3.67
C ASN A 284 -10.08 3.59 -3.76
N GLY A 285 -10.04 4.40 -2.71
CA GLY A 285 -9.03 5.44 -2.48
C GLY A 285 -8.96 6.48 -3.59
N CYS A 286 -9.68 7.59 -3.43
CA CYS A 286 -9.71 8.63 -4.44
C CYS A 286 -8.87 9.86 -4.10
N GLN A 287 -7.96 10.27 -5.00
CA GLN A 287 -7.34 11.59 -4.94
C GLN A 287 -8.24 12.63 -5.59
N ILE A 288 -8.70 13.58 -4.78
CA ILE A 288 -9.54 14.68 -5.20
C ILE A 288 -8.68 15.93 -5.40
N ARG A 289 -8.76 16.57 -6.57
CA ARG A 289 -8.07 17.82 -6.88
C ARG A 289 -9.08 18.95 -6.92
N ASN A 290 -8.94 19.90 -6.00
CA ASN A 290 -9.61 21.19 -6.11
C ASN A 290 -8.82 22.12 -7.03
N LYS A 291 -9.44 22.55 -8.13
CA LYS A 291 -9.00 23.71 -8.91
C LYS A 291 -10.14 24.73 -8.87
N LYS A 292 -9.90 25.87 -8.21
CA LYS A 292 -10.69 27.13 -8.26
C LYS A 292 -12.14 26.98 -8.76
N ARG A 293 -12.97 26.26 -7.97
CA ARG A 293 -14.44 26.02 -8.13
C ARG A 293 -14.89 24.75 -8.86
N GLU A 294 -13.99 23.88 -9.28
CA GLU A 294 -14.31 22.52 -9.72
C GLU A 294 -13.51 21.48 -8.92
N THR A 295 -14.22 20.51 -8.38
CA THR A 295 -13.66 19.35 -7.71
C THR A 295 -13.51 18.25 -8.76
N GLU A 296 -12.28 18.04 -9.25
CA GLU A 296 -11.97 16.94 -10.16
C GLU A 296 -11.51 15.71 -9.38
N MET A 297 -12.08 14.56 -9.73
CA MET A 297 -11.63 13.26 -9.27
C MET A 297 -10.43 12.84 -10.12
N VAL A 298 -9.22 12.80 -9.55
CA VAL A 298 -7.96 12.73 -10.34
C VAL A 298 -7.31 11.36 -10.33
N ALA A 299 -7.57 10.53 -9.32
CA ALA A 299 -7.16 9.13 -9.33
C ALA A 299 -8.04 8.33 -8.38
N CYS A 300 -8.72 7.30 -8.87
CA CYS A 300 -9.45 6.32 -8.08
C CYS A 300 -8.95 4.95 -8.56
N ASN A 301 -8.66 4.00 -7.65
CA ASN A 301 -8.50 2.61 -8.09
C ASN A 301 -9.89 2.07 -8.43
N VAL A 302 -10.19 1.98 -9.73
CA VAL A 302 -11.46 1.46 -10.23
C VAL A 302 -11.23 0.08 -10.85
N ASN A 303 -11.71 -0.96 -10.20
CA ASN A 303 -11.68 -2.31 -10.77
C ASN A 303 -13.09 -2.68 -11.26
N MET A 304 -13.19 -3.07 -12.54
CA MET A 304 -14.44 -3.56 -13.14
C MET A 304 -14.27 -5.02 -13.57
N TYR A 305 -15.23 -5.89 -13.24
CA TYR A 305 -15.20 -7.31 -13.60
C TYR A 305 -16.46 -7.72 -14.36
N GLN A 306 -16.33 -8.51 -15.45
CA GLN A 306 -17.40 -9.15 -16.21
C GLN A 306 -16.92 -10.50 -16.79
N ASN A 307 -17.84 -11.46 -16.98
CA ASN A 307 -17.53 -12.83 -17.44
C ASN A 307 -17.58 -12.98 -18.98
N GLY A 308 -16.65 -13.73 -19.59
CA GLY A 308 -16.70 -14.20 -20.99
C GLY A 308 -15.58 -13.74 -21.95
N SER A 309 -14.65 -14.66 -22.27
CA SER A 309 -13.64 -14.62 -23.35
C SER A 309 -12.66 -13.42 -23.37
N GLY A 310 -11.63 -13.52 -22.52
CA GLY A 310 -10.45 -12.67 -22.57
C GLY A 310 -10.31 -11.82 -21.31
N TYR A 311 -9.39 -12.23 -20.43
CA TYR A 311 -8.89 -11.36 -19.36
C TYR A 311 -8.52 -10.00 -19.94
N LYS A 312 -9.11 -8.91 -19.44
CA LYS A 312 -8.60 -7.54 -19.59
C LYS A 312 -9.36 -6.56 -18.68
N TYR A 313 -8.58 -5.62 -18.14
CA TYR A 313 -8.91 -4.32 -17.52
C TYR A 313 -9.04 -4.27 -15.98
N VAL A 314 -7.89 -4.07 -15.33
CA VAL A 314 -7.77 -3.07 -14.26
C VAL A 314 -7.80 -1.70 -14.96
N TRP A 315 -8.79 -0.84 -14.67
CA TRP A 315 -8.72 0.55 -15.12
C TRP A 315 -7.97 1.37 -14.08
N PHE A 316 -6.65 1.49 -14.27
CA PHE A 316 -6.11 2.85 -14.21
C PHE A 316 -6.55 3.51 -15.51
N MET A 317 -7.02 4.75 -15.48
CA MET A 317 -7.24 5.48 -16.73
C MET A 317 -5.86 5.79 -17.36
N VAL A 318 -5.27 4.80 -18.04
CA VAL A 318 -4.24 4.91 -19.08
C VAL A 318 -4.49 3.77 -20.08
N ILE A 319 -4.59 4.14 -21.36
CA ILE A 319 -5.03 3.31 -22.50
C ILE A 319 -3.99 2.22 -22.84
N GLY A 320 -4.38 0.93 -22.90
CA GLY A 320 -3.58 -0.14 -23.54
C GLY A 320 -3.96 -1.59 -23.19
N ARG A 321 -4.07 -2.48 -24.20
CA ARG A 321 -4.37 -3.94 -24.12
C ARG A 321 -3.09 -4.77 -23.99
N LEU A 322 -3.12 -5.96 -23.33
CA LEU A 322 -2.43 -7.22 -23.76
C LEU A 322 -2.76 -8.45 -22.88
N GLU A 323 -2.33 -9.64 -23.33
CA GLU A 323 -2.87 -11.00 -23.07
C GLU A 323 -2.03 -11.88 -22.08
N ALA A 324 -2.62 -12.97 -21.59
CA ALA A 324 -2.17 -13.79 -20.45
C ALA A 324 -1.49 -15.13 -20.80
N GLN A 325 -0.65 -15.64 -19.87
CA GLN A 325 -0.21 -17.04 -19.76
C GLN A 325 -0.03 -17.43 -18.27
N ALA A 326 -0.32 -18.69 -17.90
CA ALA A 326 -0.38 -19.19 -16.52
C ALA A 326 0.75 -20.19 -16.18
N LEU A 327 1.19 -20.21 -14.92
CA LEU A 327 2.02 -21.28 -14.30
C LEU A 327 1.67 -21.46 -12.80
N PRO A 328 1.93 -22.65 -12.21
CA PRO A 328 1.32 -23.11 -10.95
C PRO A 328 2.11 -22.72 -9.69
N THR A 329 1.40 -22.53 -8.57
CA THR A 329 1.96 -22.36 -7.21
C THR A 329 1.77 -23.64 -6.39
N GLY A 330 2.78 -24.02 -5.61
CA GLY A 330 2.72 -25.08 -4.61
C GLY A 330 3.18 -24.55 -3.23
N PRO A 331 2.66 -25.09 -2.11
CA PRO A 331 2.96 -24.57 -0.78
C PRO A 331 4.34 -25.01 -0.28
N VAL A 332 5.11 -24.07 0.28
CA VAL A 332 6.35 -24.34 1.03
C VAL A 332 5.99 -24.35 2.52
N ARG A 333 6.14 -25.51 3.19
CA ARG A 333 6.07 -25.62 4.65
C ARG A 333 7.46 -25.43 5.24
N ILE A 334 7.64 -24.42 6.09
CA ILE A 334 8.84 -24.29 6.93
C ILE A 334 8.52 -24.91 8.29
N GLY A 335 9.16 -26.05 8.59
CA GLY A 335 9.06 -26.74 9.87
C GLY A 335 10.15 -26.27 10.83
N GLY A 336 9.74 -25.58 11.91
CA GLY A 336 10.59 -25.17 13.03
C GLY A 336 9.82 -24.20 13.93
N ARG A 337 10.00 -24.26 15.24
CA ARG A 337 9.49 -23.22 16.17
C ARG A 337 10.39 -21.99 16.06
N SER A 338 10.28 -21.25 14.97
CA SER A 338 11.00 -19.99 14.77
C SER A 338 10.26 -18.83 15.43
N ARG A 339 10.97 -17.95 16.14
CA ARG A 339 10.45 -16.72 16.75
C ARG A 339 10.77 -15.54 15.84
N ALA A 340 9.79 -15.11 15.05
CA ALA A 340 9.91 -13.92 14.22
C ALA A 340 9.42 -12.68 14.99
N LEU A 341 10.21 -11.61 15.00
CA LEU A 341 9.71 -10.29 15.37
C LEU A 341 9.10 -9.64 14.14
N SER A 342 7.78 -9.44 14.14
CA SER A 342 7.06 -8.79 13.05
C SER A 342 6.70 -7.36 13.44
N LEU A 343 7.11 -6.40 12.61
CA LEU A 343 6.86 -4.97 12.74
C LEU A 343 6.10 -4.52 11.49
N ILE A 344 4.77 -4.45 11.58
CA ILE A 344 3.86 -4.03 10.50
C ILE A 344 3.25 -2.69 10.85
#